data_AF-A0A8W7PMT9-F1
#
_entry.id   AF-A0A8W7PMT9-F1
#
_cell.length_a   1.000
_cell.length_b   1.000
_cell.length_c   1.000
_cell.angle_alpha   90.00
_cell.angle_beta   90.00
_cell.angle_gamma   90.00
#
_symmetry.space_group_name_H-M   'P 1'
#
loop_
_entity.id
_entity.type
_entity.pdbx_description
1 polymer ?
#
loop_
_entity_poly.entity_id
_entity_poly.type
_entity_poly.pdbx_seq_one_letter_code
_entity_poly.pdbx_strand_id
1 'polypeptide(L)'
;MSPWQEGRFKACLHQLSRPERRTVLLDACNVSHYQNRLPRFSVERLAKALEYFVENGHEVYAVFPRFHLYTGQWDNVDRLQGLYRKSYIVPTPCKEFPCAKSQVYDDRILMAIAAQYQCAVVSNDRFRDVASEHPDWAFVAANRRLPFDWDSNGRLAIYNTDALRFD
;
A
#
# COMPACT_ATOMS: atom_id res chain seq x y z
N MET A 1 -19.57 14.76 15.58
CA MET A 1 -19.90 13.37 15.18
C MET A 1 -19.70 13.30 13.69
N SER A 2 -18.62 12.68 13.20
CA SER A 2 -18.30 12.75 11.77
C SER A 2 -19.21 11.84 10.94
N PRO A 3 -19.66 12.29 9.75
CA PRO A 3 -20.69 11.62 8.97
C PRO A 3 -20.05 10.60 8.04
N TRP A 4 -19.89 9.36 8.52
CA TRP A 4 -19.50 8.25 7.65
C TRP A 4 -20.77 7.70 6.98
N GLN A 5 -21.20 8.37 5.92
CA GLN A 5 -22.27 7.89 5.05
C GLN A 5 -21.78 6.67 4.27
N GLU A 6 -22.46 5.55 4.53
CA GLU A 6 -22.59 4.38 3.66
C GLU A 6 -22.81 4.85 2.20
N GLY A 7 -21.79 4.77 1.34
CA GLY A 7 -21.98 5.17 -0.07
C GLY A 7 -20.76 5.48 -0.93
N ARG A 8 -19.52 5.43 -0.41
CA ARG A 8 -18.32 5.86 -1.17
C ARG A 8 -17.36 4.77 -1.63
N PHE A 9 -17.83 3.52 -1.74
CA PHE A 9 -16.97 2.44 -2.22
C PHE A 9 -17.73 1.56 -3.23
N LYS A 10 -17.74 2.00 -4.49
CA LYS A 10 -18.09 1.15 -5.63
C LYS A 10 -16.81 0.51 -6.17
N ALA A 11 -16.72 -0.81 -6.10
CA ALA A 11 -15.82 -1.56 -6.98
C ALA A 11 -16.26 -1.31 -8.43
N CYS A 12 -15.42 -0.66 -9.23
CA CYS A 12 -15.74 -0.38 -10.61
C CYS A 12 -15.25 -1.52 -11.50
N LEU A 13 -16.09 -2.54 -11.68
CA LEU A 13 -15.99 -3.45 -12.83
C LEU A 13 -16.76 -2.83 -14.00
N HIS A 14 -16.20 -1.79 -14.62
CA HIS A 14 -16.48 -1.38 -16.01
C HIS A 14 -15.65 -0.16 -16.40
N GLN A 15 -14.74 -0.31 -17.37
CA GLN A 15 -14.58 0.67 -18.44
C GLN A 15 -13.77 0.11 -19.62
N LEU A 16 -14.37 0.16 -20.81
CA LEU A 16 -13.77 -0.15 -22.12
C LEU A 16 -12.79 0.94 -22.60
N SER A 17 -12.41 1.86 -21.73
CA SER A 17 -11.45 2.94 -21.93
C SER A 17 -10.29 2.75 -20.96
N ARG A 18 -9.04 2.89 -21.43
CA ARG A 18 -7.85 2.82 -20.55
C ARG A 18 -8.06 3.78 -19.37
N PRO A 19 -7.85 3.34 -18.12
CA PRO A 19 -7.98 4.21 -16.97
C PRO A 19 -6.99 5.38 -17.12
N GLU A 20 -7.44 6.61 -16.90
CA GLU A 20 -6.58 7.80 -16.96
C GLU A 20 -5.54 7.84 -15.82
N ARG A 21 -5.75 7.01 -14.80
CA ARG A 21 -5.03 7.03 -13.52
C ARG A 21 -4.51 5.64 -13.21
N ARG A 22 -3.24 5.55 -12.80
CA ARG A 22 -2.66 4.27 -12.38
C ARG A 22 -3.27 3.83 -11.06
N THR A 23 -3.44 2.52 -10.92
CA THR A 23 -3.64 1.86 -9.63
C THR A 23 -2.41 2.08 -8.75
N VAL A 24 -2.65 2.29 -7.46
CA VAL A 24 -1.62 2.59 -6.47
C VAL A 24 -1.45 1.41 -5.52
N LEU A 25 -0.22 0.95 -5.34
CA LEU A 25 0.14 -0.03 -4.33
C LEU A 25 0.84 0.69 -3.17
N LEU A 26 0.31 0.54 -1.97
CA LEU A 26 0.94 1.02 -0.74
C LEU A 26 1.80 -0.09 -0.16
N ASP A 27 3.06 0.20 0.09
CA ASP A 27 3.89 -0.56 1.02
C ASP A 27 3.37 -0.30 2.44
N ALA A 28 2.49 -1.18 2.93
CA ALA A 28 1.69 -0.86 4.11
C ALA A 28 2.55 -0.74 5.37
N CYS A 29 3.61 -1.55 5.48
CA CYS A 29 4.54 -1.48 6.60
C CYS A 29 5.25 -0.12 6.59
N ASN A 30 5.79 0.29 5.44
CA ASN A 30 6.48 1.57 5.31
C ASN A 30 5.57 2.77 5.59
N VAL A 31 4.36 2.76 5.01
CA VAL A 31 3.35 3.83 5.19
C VAL A 31 2.88 3.95 6.64
N SER A 32 2.79 2.81 7.35
CA SER A 32 2.21 2.75 8.69
C SER A 32 3.24 2.91 9.82
N HIS A 33 4.55 2.89 9.51
CA HIS A 33 5.60 3.09 10.50
C HIS A 33 5.73 4.57 10.92
N TYR A 34 6.06 4.79 12.19
CA TYR A 34 6.28 6.11 12.79
C TYR A 34 7.78 6.37 12.92
N GLN A 35 8.27 7.50 12.43
CA GLN A 35 9.61 7.96 12.81
C GLN A 35 9.62 8.31 14.31
N ASN A 36 10.33 7.49 15.09
CA ASN A 36 10.97 7.84 16.38
C ASN A 36 10.32 7.51 17.73
N ARG A 37 9.39 6.54 17.95
CA ARG A 37 9.23 5.99 19.35
C ARG A 37 8.35 4.76 19.64
N LEU A 38 7.59 4.19 18.71
CA LEU A 38 6.79 2.99 19.02
C LEU A 38 6.93 1.89 17.95
N PRO A 39 7.07 0.61 18.35
CA PRO A 39 7.26 -0.52 17.43
C PRO A 39 5.95 -0.97 16.76
N ARG A 40 4.90 -0.13 16.72
CA ARG A 40 3.56 -0.52 16.29
C ARG A 40 3.19 0.19 15.00
N PHE A 41 2.85 -0.60 13.98
CA PHE A 41 2.19 -0.15 12.76
C PHE A 41 0.87 0.53 13.10
N SER A 42 0.61 1.66 12.47
CA SER A 42 -0.64 2.39 12.64
C SER A 42 -1.63 2.09 11.51
N VAL A 43 -2.70 1.37 11.83
CA VAL A 43 -3.85 1.12 10.94
C VAL A 43 -4.54 2.44 10.59
N GLU A 44 -4.51 3.41 11.49
CA GLU A 44 -5.04 4.75 11.22
C GLU A 44 -4.28 5.46 10.10
N ARG A 45 -2.95 5.38 10.08
CA ARG A 45 -2.13 5.92 8.97
C ARG A 45 -2.39 5.17 7.67
N LEU A 46 -2.47 3.84 7.72
CA LEU A 46 -2.82 3.06 6.53
C LEU A 46 -4.18 3.50 5.96
N ALA A 47 -5.19 3.64 6.83
CA ALA A 47 -6.53 4.04 6.42
C ALA A 47 -6.54 5.43 5.78
N LYS A 48 -5.84 6.40 6.39
CA LYS A 48 -5.70 7.75 5.82
C LYS A 48 -5.00 7.76 4.47
N ALA A 49 -3.99 6.91 4.27
CA ALA A 49 -3.32 6.78 3.00
C ALA A 49 -4.25 6.18 1.92
N LEU A 50 -5.02 5.15 2.27
CA LEU A 50 -6.04 4.59 1.37
C LEU A 50 -7.11 5.65 1.03
N GLU A 51 -7.62 6.35 2.04
CA GLU A 51 -8.61 7.42 1.88
C GLU A 51 -8.10 8.52 0.94
N TYR A 52 -6.85 8.97 1.11
CA TYR A 52 -6.22 9.97 0.24
C TYR A 52 -6.32 9.59 -1.24
N PHE A 53 -5.94 8.35 -1.60
CA PHE A 53 -5.97 7.93 -3.00
C PHE A 53 -7.38 7.71 -3.54
N VAL A 54 -8.28 7.15 -2.72
CA VAL A 54 -9.69 7.00 -3.10
C VAL A 54 -10.35 8.35 -3.34
N GLU A 55 -10.12 9.34 -2.49
CA GLU A 55 -10.66 10.70 -2.65
C GLU A 55 -10.11 11.41 -3.88
N ASN A 56 -8.85 11.12 -4.24
CA ASN A 56 -8.25 11.57 -5.49
C ASN A 56 -8.64 10.70 -6.69
N GLY A 57 -9.51 9.70 -6.51
CA GLY A 57 -10.07 8.83 -7.55
C GLY A 57 -9.07 7.87 -8.19
N HIS A 58 -8.13 7.37 -7.39
CA HIS A 58 -7.27 6.24 -7.73
C HIS A 58 -7.83 4.96 -7.13
N GLU A 59 -7.67 3.84 -7.85
CA GLU A 59 -7.75 2.52 -7.24
C GLU A 59 -6.48 2.31 -6.40
N VAL A 60 -6.63 1.78 -5.18
CA VAL A 60 -5.52 1.66 -4.23
C VAL A 60 -5.61 0.38 -3.41
N TYR A 61 -4.46 -0.26 -3.21
CA TYR A 61 -4.32 -1.46 -2.41
C TYR A 61 -3.11 -1.39 -1.50
N ALA A 62 -3.25 -1.86 -0.27
CA ALA A 62 -2.18 -2.02 0.69
C ALA A 62 -1.61 -3.43 0.65
N VAL A 63 -0.31 -3.57 0.42
CA VAL A 63 0.40 -4.86 0.35
C VAL A 63 1.19 -5.07 1.64
N PHE A 64 1.02 -6.23 2.29
CA PHE A 64 1.81 -6.60 3.47
C PHE A 64 1.72 -8.11 3.79
N PRO A 65 2.61 -8.66 4.65
CA PRO A 65 2.56 -10.05 5.12
C PRO A 65 1.22 -10.51 5.68
N ARG A 66 0.67 -11.63 5.16
CA ARG A 66 -0.56 -12.22 5.71
C ARG A 66 -0.55 -12.40 7.23
N PHE A 67 0.61 -12.67 7.84
CA PHE A 67 0.69 -12.85 9.29
C PHE A 67 0.21 -11.64 10.09
N HIS A 68 0.31 -10.45 9.50
CA HIS A 68 -0.16 -9.24 10.12
C HIS A 68 -1.66 -9.28 10.40
N LEU A 69 -2.49 -9.95 9.60
CA LEU A 69 -3.93 -10.03 9.84
C LEU A 69 -4.31 -10.69 11.18
N TYR A 70 -3.42 -11.49 11.79
CA TYR A 70 -3.74 -12.27 12.99
C TYR A 70 -2.79 -12.05 14.18
N THR A 71 -1.76 -11.19 14.08
CA THR A 71 -0.83 -10.94 15.21
C THR A 71 -1.44 -10.18 16.38
N GLY A 72 -2.48 -9.38 16.14
CA GLY A 72 -3.09 -8.51 17.16
C GLY A 72 -2.18 -7.37 17.64
N GLN A 73 -1.07 -7.08 16.96
CA GLN A 73 -0.08 -6.08 17.40
C GLN A 73 -0.42 -4.63 16.98
N TRP A 74 -1.62 -4.40 16.43
CA TRP A 74 -2.03 -3.14 15.80
C TRP A 74 -2.79 -2.22 16.74
N ASP A 75 -2.74 -0.92 16.45
CA ASP A 75 -3.54 0.10 17.14
C ASP A 75 -5.05 -0.13 16.99
N ASN A 76 -5.52 -0.64 15.84
CA ASN A 76 -6.92 -0.90 15.58
C ASN A 76 -7.17 -2.14 14.69
N VAL A 77 -7.25 -3.31 15.31
CA VAL A 77 -7.42 -4.61 14.61
C VAL A 77 -8.76 -4.69 13.88
N ASP A 78 -9.85 -4.19 14.47
CA ASP A 78 -11.18 -4.24 13.84
C ASP A 78 -11.24 -3.41 12.56
N ARG A 79 -10.58 -2.24 12.56
CA ARG A 79 -10.43 -1.42 11.35
C ARG A 79 -9.61 -2.14 10.29
N LEU A 80 -8.51 -2.80 10.66
CA LEU A 80 -7.71 -3.59 9.73
C LEU A 80 -8.55 -4.70 9.08
N GLN A 81 -9.34 -5.44 9.87
CA GLN A 81 -10.25 -6.47 9.37
C GLN A 81 -11.35 -5.88 8.47
N GLY A 82 -11.84 -4.68 8.78
CA GLY A 82 -12.76 -3.93 7.93
C GLY A 82 -12.15 -3.60 6.57
N LEU A 83 -10.91 -3.10 6.54
CA LEU A 83 -10.18 -2.81 5.30
C LEU A 83 -9.94 -4.09 4.48
N TYR A 84 -9.57 -5.20 5.14
CA TYR A 84 -9.36 -6.49 4.48
C TYR A 84 -10.65 -7.05 3.87
N ARG A 85 -11.76 -7.02 4.60
CA ARG A 85 -13.08 -7.46 4.09
C ARG A 85 -13.57 -6.62 2.90
N LYS A 86 -13.16 -5.36 2.83
CA LYS A 86 -13.44 -4.45 1.71
C LYS A 86 -12.44 -4.57 0.55
N SER A 87 -11.54 -5.55 0.60
CA SER A 87 -10.53 -5.82 -0.44
C SER A 87 -9.50 -4.71 -0.65
N TYR A 88 -9.28 -3.83 0.33
CA TYR A 88 -8.21 -2.82 0.26
C TYR A 88 -6.83 -3.37 0.61
N ILE A 89 -6.77 -4.59 1.13
CA ILE A 89 -5.53 -5.21 1.59
C ILE A 89 -5.27 -6.44 0.75
N VAL A 90 -4.05 -6.51 0.19
CA VAL A 90 -3.50 -7.65 -0.54
C VAL A 90 -2.48 -8.34 0.36
N PRO A 91 -2.87 -9.41 1.08
CA PRO A 91 -1.94 -10.12 1.93
C PRO A 91 -0.98 -10.96 1.09
N THR A 92 0.32 -10.79 1.31
CA THR A 92 1.35 -11.64 0.70
C THR A 92 1.46 -12.97 1.45
N PRO A 93 1.73 -14.09 0.76
CA PRO A 93 1.98 -15.37 1.42
C PRO A 93 3.12 -15.26 2.45
N CYS A 94 2.98 -15.93 3.59
CA CYS A 94 4.03 -16.02 4.60
C CYS A 94 4.40 -17.49 4.78
N LYS A 95 5.69 -17.79 5.01
CA LYS A 95 6.12 -19.16 5.26
C LYS A 95 5.71 -19.58 6.67
N GLU A 96 4.76 -20.50 6.75
CA GLU A 96 4.33 -21.18 7.98
C GLU A 96 4.83 -22.64 7.97
N PHE A 97 6.16 -22.84 7.98
CA PHE A 97 6.77 -24.17 8.20
C PHE A 97 7.15 -24.31 9.70
N PRO A 98 7.32 -25.53 10.25
CA PRO A 98 6.96 -25.87 11.63
C PRO A 98 7.75 -25.16 12.74
N CYS A 99 8.76 -24.34 12.44
CA CYS A 99 9.32 -23.33 13.33
C CYS A 99 10.03 -22.25 12.50
N ALA A 100 9.93 -21.00 12.96
CA ALA A 100 10.31 -19.72 12.33
C ALA A 100 9.39 -19.25 11.18
N LYS A 101 8.58 -18.23 11.49
CA LYS A 101 7.93 -17.38 10.49
C LYS A 101 9.04 -16.69 9.71
N SER A 102 9.35 -17.18 8.50
CA SER A 102 10.19 -16.42 7.59
C SER A 102 9.28 -15.47 6.83
N GLN A 103 9.58 -14.17 6.88
CA GLN A 103 9.01 -13.22 5.93
C GLN A 103 9.40 -13.69 4.52
N VAL A 104 8.41 -13.90 3.67
CA VAL A 104 8.64 -13.79 2.23
C VAL A 104 8.93 -12.31 2.00
N TYR A 105 9.92 -11.98 1.18
CA TYR A 105 10.21 -10.58 0.88
C TYR A 105 9.00 -9.96 0.19
N ASP A 106 8.20 -9.20 0.95
CA ASP A 106 6.98 -8.56 0.45
C ASP A 106 7.30 -7.62 -0.71
N ASP A 107 8.48 -7.02 -0.67
CA ASP A 107 9.03 -6.17 -1.71
C ASP A 107 9.05 -6.88 -3.07
N ARG A 108 9.39 -8.18 -3.13
CA ARG A 108 9.37 -8.92 -4.41
C ARG A 108 7.96 -9.04 -4.96
N ILE A 109 6.96 -9.31 -4.12
CA ILE A 109 5.57 -9.44 -4.56
C ILE A 109 5.02 -8.07 -4.95
N LEU A 110 5.28 -7.04 -4.14
CA LEU A 110 4.91 -5.66 -4.43
C LEU A 110 5.48 -5.20 -5.78
N MET A 111 6.77 -5.42 -6.01
CA MET A 111 7.45 -5.04 -7.25
C MET A 111 6.99 -5.86 -8.45
N ALA A 112 6.72 -7.16 -8.27
CA ALA A 112 6.18 -8.01 -9.32
C ALA A 112 4.78 -7.55 -9.76
N ILE A 113 3.88 -7.25 -8.83
CA ILE A 113 2.54 -6.73 -9.14
C ILE A 113 2.66 -5.36 -9.82
N ALA A 114 3.49 -4.46 -9.27
CA ALA A 114 3.67 -3.12 -9.82
C ALA A 114 4.22 -3.12 -11.25
N ALA A 115 5.17 -4.00 -11.55
CA ALA A 115 5.72 -4.17 -12.89
C ALA A 115 4.66 -4.72 -13.86
N GLN A 116 4.01 -5.82 -13.47
CA GLN A 116 3.03 -6.54 -14.31
C GLN A 116 1.82 -5.67 -14.68
N TYR A 117 1.29 -4.92 -13.72
CA TYR A 117 0.07 -4.12 -13.90
C TYR A 117 0.33 -2.62 -14.05
N GLN A 118 1.61 -2.25 -14.21
CA GLN A 118 2.05 -0.87 -14.37
C GLN A 118 1.58 0.09 -13.27
N CYS A 119 1.53 -0.38 -12.02
CA CYS A 119 1.08 0.40 -10.86
C CYS A 119 2.12 1.44 -10.41
N ALA A 120 1.64 2.47 -9.70
CA ALA A 120 2.49 3.32 -8.87
C ALA A 120 2.70 2.66 -7.50
N VAL A 121 3.88 2.87 -6.88
CA VAL A 121 4.22 2.30 -5.56
C VAL A 121 4.47 3.41 -4.57
N VAL A 122 3.76 3.45 -3.45
CA VAL A 122 4.01 4.42 -2.37
C VAL A 122 4.88 3.74 -1.31
N SER A 123 6.14 4.16 -1.26
CA SER A 123 7.11 3.73 -0.25
C SER A 123 8.27 4.72 -0.20
N ASN A 124 8.84 4.89 0.99
CA ASN A 124 10.12 5.57 1.18
C ASN A 124 11.32 4.62 1.04
N ASP A 125 11.10 3.31 0.93
CA ASP A 125 12.16 2.38 0.56
C ASP A 125 12.54 2.55 -0.92
N ARG A 126 13.82 2.39 -1.21
CA ARG A 126 14.36 2.39 -2.57
C ARG A 126 14.40 0.99 -3.18
N PHE A 127 14.06 -0.05 -2.42
CA PHE A 127 14.02 -1.44 -2.85
C PHE A 127 15.34 -1.90 -3.46
N ARG A 128 16.48 -1.43 -2.93
CA ARG A 128 17.80 -1.58 -3.59
C ARG A 128 18.22 -3.02 -3.79
N ASP A 129 17.86 -3.87 -2.84
CA ASP A 129 18.08 -5.32 -2.87
C ASP A 129 17.27 -5.96 -4.00
N VAL A 130 15.94 -5.81 -3.99
CA VAL A 130 15.08 -6.48 -4.97
C VAL A 130 15.11 -5.82 -6.35
N ALA A 131 15.28 -4.52 -6.46
CA ALA A 131 15.31 -3.80 -7.73
C ALA A 131 16.45 -4.29 -8.65
N SER A 132 17.55 -4.78 -8.06
CA SER A 132 18.67 -5.35 -8.81
C SER A 132 18.38 -6.72 -9.41
N GLU A 133 17.33 -7.41 -8.96
CA GLU A 133 16.97 -8.77 -9.38
C GLU A 133 16.26 -8.80 -10.75
N HIS A 134 15.60 -7.70 -11.16
CA HIS A 134 14.84 -7.65 -12.41
C HIS A 134 14.79 -6.22 -13.00
N PRO A 135 15.01 -6.03 -14.32
CA PRO A 135 15.04 -4.70 -14.94
C PRO A 135 13.72 -3.93 -14.80
N ASP A 136 12.57 -4.60 -14.90
CA ASP A 136 11.28 -3.94 -14.70
C ASP A 136 11.09 -3.47 -13.25
N TRP A 137 11.69 -4.17 -12.28
CA TRP A 137 11.63 -3.76 -10.88
C TRP A 137 12.54 -2.56 -10.65
N ALA A 138 13.74 -2.53 -11.24
CA ALA A 138 14.57 -1.34 -11.28
C ALA A 138 13.82 -0.13 -11.87
N PHE A 139 13.07 -0.35 -12.97
CA PHE A 139 12.26 0.68 -13.59
C PHE A 139 11.16 1.19 -12.66
N VAL A 140 10.40 0.30 -12.01
CA VAL A 140 9.36 0.68 -11.04
C VAL A 140 9.96 1.47 -9.88
N ALA A 141 11.06 1.00 -9.28
CA ALA A 141 11.70 1.65 -8.14
C ALA A 141 12.24 3.04 -8.46
N ALA A 142 12.69 3.26 -9.70
CA ALA A 142 13.23 4.53 -10.16
C ALA A 142 12.13 5.52 -10.60
N ASN A 143 11.11 5.04 -11.33
CA ASN A 143 10.19 5.90 -12.07
C ASN A 143 8.76 5.89 -11.54
N ARG A 144 8.35 4.83 -10.84
CA ARG A 144 6.97 4.65 -10.35
C ARG A 144 6.83 4.63 -8.84
N ARG A 145 7.95 4.66 -8.11
CA ARG A 145 7.96 4.84 -6.66
C ARG A 145 7.70 6.30 -6.30
N LEU A 146 6.70 6.50 -5.43
CA LEU A 146 6.26 7.75 -4.85
C LEU A 146 6.72 7.82 -3.38
N PRO A 147 7.78 8.60 -3.09
CA PRO A 147 8.11 8.95 -1.71
C PRO A 147 7.00 9.79 -1.09
N PHE A 148 6.83 9.67 0.22
CA PHE A 148 5.79 10.38 0.95
C PHE A 148 6.30 10.90 2.30
N ASP A 149 5.56 11.85 2.86
CA ASP A 149 5.73 12.31 4.23
C ASP A 149 4.36 12.40 4.94
N TRP A 150 4.38 12.55 6.27
CA TRP A 150 3.23 12.84 7.08
C TRP A 150 3.34 14.26 7.64
N ASP A 151 2.38 15.12 7.33
CA ASP A 151 2.39 16.49 7.88
C ASP A 151 2.13 16.50 9.39
N SER A 152 2.27 17.69 10.01
CA SER A 152 2.00 17.88 11.44
C SER A 152 0.57 17.54 11.88
N ASN A 153 -0.38 17.49 10.95
CA ASN A 153 -1.77 17.11 11.18
C ASN A 153 -2.02 15.60 10.93
N GLY A 154 -0.97 14.85 10.58
CA GLY A 154 -1.06 13.44 10.22
C GLY A 154 -1.85 13.22 8.93
N ARG A 155 -1.68 14.08 7.93
CA ARG A 155 -2.15 13.90 6.54
C ARG A 155 -1.00 13.42 5.67
N LEU A 156 -1.31 12.57 4.70
CA LEU A 156 -0.33 12.06 3.74
C LEU A 156 0.04 13.19 2.76
N ALA A 157 1.34 13.42 2.59
CA ALA A 157 1.89 14.37 1.64
C ALA A 157 2.72 13.62 0.59
N ILE A 158 2.39 13.82 -0.69
CA ILE A 158 3.12 13.29 -1.85
C ILE A 158 3.50 14.47 -2.73
N TYR A 159 4.79 14.67 -2.93
CA TYR A 159 5.32 15.88 -3.59
C TYR A 159 5.41 15.75 -5.11
N ASN A 160 5.71 14.54 -5.60
CA ASN A 160 5.74 14.23 -7.03
C ASN A 160 4.58 13.29 -7.33
N THR A 161 3.68 13.66 -8.24
CA THR A 161 2.51 12.86 -8.64
C THR A 161 2.57 12.39 -10.09
N ASP A 162 3.68 12.59 -10.80
CA ASP A 162 3.82 12.23 -12.22
C ASP A 162 3.59 10.74 -12.43
N ALA A 163 4.10 9.92 -11.51
CA ALA A 163 3.93 8.47 -11.53
C ALA A 163 2.49 7.99 -11.30
N LEU A 164 1.53 8.87 -10.97
CA LEU A 164 0.12 8.50 -10.81
C LEU A 164 -0.67 8.47 -12.13
N ARG A 165 -0.06 8.96 -13.22
CA ARG A 165 -0.68 9.00 -14.56
C ARG A 165 0.01 8.01 -15.49
N PHE A 166 -0.74 7.54 -16.50
CA PHE A 166 -0.13 6.80 -17.59
C PHE A 166 0.68 7.76 -18.48
N ASP A 167 1.76 7.23 -19.03
CA ASP A 167 2.64 7.86 -20.01
C ASP A 167 1.97 7.99 -21.39
#